data_AF-A0A670HUA5-F1
#
_entry.id   AF-A0A670HUA5-F1
#
_cell.length_a   1.000
_cell.length_b   1.000
_cell.length_c   1.000
_cell.angle_alpha   90.00
_cell.angle_beta   90.00
_cell.angle_gamma   90.00
#
_symmetry.space_group_name_H-M   'P 1'
#
loop_
_entity.id
_entity.type
_entity.pdbx_description
1 polymer ?
#
loop_
_entity_poly.entity_id
_entity_poly.type
_entity_poly.pdbx_seq_one_letter_code
_entity_poly.pdbx_strand_id
1 'polypeptide(L)'
;GSRVSPVPCILKSPVSLQVGDMRTEQGRPGVLVIDVVLPHSQTIDLQEIVFKNYYTAFLTLRVQRRNPADGGNESPPKWVTCLQNYCLMPNPHTEEGSQDYFSLSRHQMLCDVDRVAAMRLILRQPSPVWLHFTIEELQLFPGGQKSPQKGFPAWLSHPSPQERPTNLRDGLPDADKVSSELQQMWVLTEMLQANQPAARIGRFDVNGSYDLNLLSYT
;
A
#
# COMPACT_ATOMS: atom_id res chain seq x y z
N GLY A 1 11.36 -9.38 9.37
CA GLY A 1 10.44 -8.49 10.10
C GLY A 1 9.19 -9.27 10.42
N SER A 2 8.66 -9.16 11.64
CA SER A 2 7.40 -9.84 12.00
C SER A 2 6.27 -9.28 11.16
N ARG A 3 5.59 -10.12 10.39
CA ARG A 3 4.47 -9.72 9.52
C ARG A 3 3.26 -9.48 10.43
N VAL A 4 2.84 -8.22 10.56
CA VAL A 4 1.65 -7.87 11.33
C VAL A 4 0.44 -8.51 10.64
N SER A 5 -0.40 -9.24 11.40
CA SER A 5 -1.61 -9.86 10.87
C SER A 5 -2.68 -8.81 10.57
N PRO A 6 -3.52 -9.01 9.54
CA PRO A 6 -4.64 -8.12 9.26
C PRO A 6 -5.66 -8.17 10.40
N VAL A 7 -6.30 -7.03 10.67
CA VAL A 7 -7.35 -6.90 11.68
C VAL A 7 -8.69 -7.34 11.07
N PRO A 8 -9.49 -8.16 11.78
CA PRO A 8 -10.82 -8.52 11.31
C PRO A 8 -11.72 -7.28 11.19
N CYS A 9 -12.44 -7.17 10.08
CA CYS A 9 -13.41 -6.11 9.85
C CYS A 9 -14.67 -6.66 9.20
N ILE A 10 -15.77 -5.91 9.30
CA ILE A 10 -17.07 -6.28 8.74
C ILE A 10 -17.42 -5.25 7.67
N LEU A 11 -17.55 -5.72 6.42
CA LEU A 11 -18.08 -4.91 5.32
C LEU A 11 -19.61 -4.94 5.38
N LYS A 12 -20.23 -3.76 5.41
CA LYS A 12 -21.68 -3.60 5.24
C LYS A 12 -22.05 -3.77 3.77
N SER A 13 -23.31 -4.10 3.51
CA SER A 13 -23.83 -4.18 2.15
C SER A 13 -23.63 -2.85 1.40
N PRO A 14 -23.12 -2.87 0.15
CA PRO A 14 -22.94 -1.67 -0.63
C PRO A 14 -24.25 -0.92 -0.84
N VAL A 15 -24.21 0.41 -0.70
CA VAL A 15 -25.33 1.31 -0.96
C VAL A 15 -25.07 2.08 -2.25
N SER A 16 -25.95 1.88 -3.23
CA SER A 16 -25.93 2.58 -4.51
C SER A 16 -26.45 4.00 -4.40
N LEU A 17 -25.64 5.00 -4.78
CA LEU A 17 -26.11 6.38 -4.89
C LEU A 17 -26.57 6.65 -6.32
N GLN A 18 -27.83 7.05 -6.46
CA GLN A 18 -28.40 7.52 -7.72
C GLN A 18 -28.63 9.03 -7.63
N VAL A 19 -28.28 9.75 -8.69
CA VAL A 19 -28.56 11.18 -8.82
C VAL A 19 -29.46 11.35 -10.04
N GLY A 20 -30.76 11.59 -9.84
CA GLY A 20 -31.73 11.77 -10.90
C GLY A 20 -33.19 11.52 -10.46
N ASP A 21 -34.15 12.11 -11.17
CA ASP A 21 -35.58 11.92 -10.92
C ASP A 21 -36.01 10.53 -11.42
N MET A 22 -36.75 9.78 -10.58
CA MET A 22 -36.99 8.33 -10.73
C MET A 22 -37.87 7.94 -11.94
N ARG A 23 -38.21 8.89 -12.82
CA ARG A 23 -39.29 8.74 -13.82
C ARG A 23 -38.82 8.41 -15.24
N THR A 24 -37.53 8.43 -15.58
CA THR A 24 -37.16 8.24 -17.00
C THR A 24 -35.85 7.53 -17.34
N GLU A 25 -35.01 7.15 -16.38
CA GLU A 25 -33.81 6.36 -16.71
C GLU A 25 -33.64 5.29 -15.63
N GLN A 26 -33.38 4.05 -16.04
CA GLN A 26 -32.95 2.99 -15.14
C GLN A 26 -31.60 3.40 -14.55
N GLY A 27 -31.63 4.18 -13.46
CA GLY A 27 -30.49 4.86 -12.87
C GLY A 27 -29.39 3.89 -12.49
N ARG A 28 -28.41 3.74 -13.38
CA ARG A 28 -27.23 2.89 -13.12
C ARG A 28 -26.38 3.59 -12.07
N PRO A 29 -26.06 2.93 -10.95
CA PRO A 29 -25.30 3.57 -9.91
C PRO A 29 -23.84 3.71 -10.36
N GLY A 30 -23.42 4.92 -10.74
CA GLY A 30 -22.01 5.23 -10.97
C GLY A 30 -21.20 5.38 -9.68
N VAL A 31 -21.86 5.26 -8.52
CA VAL A 31 -21.26 5.41 -7.19
C VAL A 31 -21.82 4.37 -6.22
N LEU A 32 -20.92 3.67 -5.52
CA LEU A 32 -21.25 2.75 -4.43
C LEU A 32 -20.58 3.21 -3.15
N VAL A 33 -21.29 3.09 -2.03
CA VAL A 33 -20.76 3.38 -0.69
C VAL A 33 -20.73 2.10 0.13
N ILE A 34 -19.56 1.74 0.65
CA ILE A 34 -19.35 0.58 1.51
C ILE A 34 -18.81 1.05 2.85
N ASP A 35 -19.55 0.78 3.91
CA ASP A 35 -19.09 1.03 5.27
C ASP A 35 -18.36 -0.19 5.82
N VAL A 36 -17.22 0.05 6.44
CA VAL A 36 -16.37 -0.95 7.07
C VAL A 36 -16.32 -0.63 8.56
N VAL A 37 -16.73 -1.59 9.38
CA VAL A 37 -16.76 -1.44 10.84
C VAL A 37 -15.86 -2.47 11.51
N LEU A 38 -15.21 -2.04 12.58
CA LEU A 38 -14.39 -2.92 13.42
C LEU A 38 -15.28 -3.61 14.47
N PRO A 39 -15.03 -4.90 14.76
CA PRO A 39 -15.81 -5.61 15.76
C PRO A 39 -15.52 -5.08 17.17
N HIS A 40 -16.45 -5.31 18.10
CA HIS A 40 -16.32 -4.99 19.53
C HIS A 40 -16.00 -3.51 19.86
N SER A 41 -16.38 -2.57 18.99
CA SER A 41 -16.07 -1.15 19.16
C SER A 41 -14.57 -0.86 19.29
N GLN A 42 -13.71 -1.70 18.71
CA GLN A 42 -12.27 -1.49 18.67
C GLN A 42 -11.91 -0.27 17.80
N THR A 43 -10.77 0.33 18.08
CA THR A 43 -10.12 1.31 17.20
C THR A 43 -8.76 0.80 16.77
N ILE A 44 -8.36 1.09 15.53
CA ILE A 44 -7.01 0.77 15.03
C ILE A 44 -6.25 2.03 14.67
N ASP A 45 -4.93 1.99 14.87
CA ASP A 45 -4.02 2.94 14.25
C ASP A 45 -3.67 2.36 12.88
N LEU A 46 -4.31 2.85 11.83
CA LEU A 46 -4.21 2.26 10.50
C LEU A 46 -2.84 2.56 9.87
N GLN A 47 -2.21 1.54 9.31
CA GLN A 47 -0.93 1.67 8.62
C GLN A 47 -1.04 1.40 7.13
N GLU A 48 -1.81 0.38 6.76
CA GLU A 48 -1.94 -0.04 5.38
C GLU A 48 -3.33 -0.66 5.15
N ILE A 49 -3.90 -0.38 3.98
CA ILE A 49 -5.13 -1.02 3.48
C ILE A 49 -4.74 -1.76 2.21
N VAL A 50 -5.06 -3.04 2.13
CA VAL A 50 -4.86 -3.85 0.93
C VAL A 50 -6.20 -4.35 0.44
N PHE A 51 -6.44 -4.30 -0.86
CA PHE A 51 -7.65 -4.85 -1.48
C PHE A 51 -7.38 -5.19 -2.94
N LYS A 52 -8.23 -6.03 -3.50
CA LYS A 52 -8.30 -6.29 -4.93
C LYS A 52 -9.36 -5.39 -5.55
N ASN A 53 -9.01 -4.69 -6.63
CA ASN A 53 -10.00 -3.92 -7.37
C ASN A 53 -10.94 -4.86 -8.11
N TYR A 54 -12.20 -4.46 -8.26
CA TYR A 54 -13.15 -5.11 -9.16
C TYR A 54 -13.88 -4.03 -9.96
N TYR A 55 -13.27 -3.60 -11.06
CA TYR A 55 -13.81 -2.59 -11.98
C TYR A 55 -14.18 -1.25 -11.33
N THR A 56 -13.59 -0.88 -10.19
CA THR A 56 -13.76 0.47 -9.63
C THR A 56 -12.72 1.40 -10.26
N ALA A 57 -13.12 2.56 -10.78
CA ALA A 57 -12.19 3.51 -11.38
C ALA A 57 -11.57 4.46 -10.35
N PHE A 58 -12.37 4.95 -9.40
CA PHE A 58 -11.91 5.87 -8.37
C PHE A 58 -12.39 5.47 -6.99
N LEU A 59 -11.51 5.63 -6.00
CA LEU A 59 -11.79 5.39 -4.59
C LEU A 59 -11.63 6.68 -3.77
N THR A 60 -12.64 7.01 -2.98
CA THR A 60 -12.53 7.99 -1.90
C THR A 60 -12.70 7.28 -0.57
N LEU A 61 -11.76 7.49 0.35
CA LEU A 61 -11.79 6.92 1.69
C LEU A 61 -12.12 8.01 2.70
N ARG A 62 -13.11 7.73 3.54
CA ARG A 62 -13.41 8.52 4.73
C ARG A 62 -13.25 7.66 5.97
N VAL A 63 -12.83 8.27 7.07
CA VAL A 63 -12.65 7.62 8.36
C VAL A 63 -13.44 8.34 9.43
N GLN A 64 -13.86 7.58 10.41
CA GLN A 64 -14.42 8.06 11.66
C GLN A 64 -13.45 7.64 12.77
N ARG A 65 -13.00 8.61 13.57
CA ARG A 65 -12.04 8.41 14.65
C ARG A 65 -12.72 8.58 15.98
N ARG A 66 -12.26 7.86 17.00
CA ARG A 66 -12.70 8.07 18.39
C ARG A 66 -11.75 9.03 19.09
N ASN A 67 -12.26 10.18 19.52
CA ASN A 67 -11.46 11.09 20.34
C ASN A 67 -11.50 10.66 21.81
N PRO A 68 -10.36 10.70 22.53
CA PRO A 68 -10.32 10.42 23.96
C PRO A 68 -11.01 11.51 24.81
N ALA A 69 -11.17 12.72 24.26
CA ALA A 69 -11.80 13.85 24.94
C ALA A 69 -13.34 13.86 24.83
N ASP A 70 -13.94 12.94 24.06
CA ASP A 70 -15.40 12.80 23.94
C ASP A 70 -15.99 12.07 25.15
N GLY A 71 -15.63 12.54 26.35
CA GLY A 71 -16.24 12.15 27.61
C GLY A 71 -17.66 12.69 27.69
N GLY A 72 -18.63 11.95 27.16
CA GLY A 72 -20.05 12.08 27.50
C GLY A 72 -20.88 13.12 26.74
N ASN A 73 -20.31 13.94 25.86
CA ASN A 73 -21.10 14.76 24.94
C ASN A 73 -21.19 14.06 23.57
N GLU A 74 -22.35 13.44 23.29
CA GLU A 74 -22.65 12.75 22.03
C GLU A 74 -22.75 13.73 20.85
N SER A 75 -21.62 14.29 20.41
CA SER A 75 -21.57 14.86 19.07
C SER A 75 -21.59 13.73 18.04
N PRO A 76 -22.38 13.85 16.96
CA PRO A 76 -22.47 12.78 15.97
C PRO A 76 -21.09 12.56 15.37
N PRO A 77 -20.67 11.29 15.23
CA PRO A 77 -19.28 10.99 14.98
C PRO A 77 -18.86 11.43 13.57
N LYS A 78 -17.91 12.37 13.51
CA LYS A 78 -17.55 13.14 12.31
C LYS A 78 -16.73 12.32 11.33
N TRP A 79 -17.23 12.22 10.08
CA TRP A 79 -16.52 11.60 8.97
C TRP A 79 -15.51 12.56 8.33
N VAL A 80 -14.23 12.17 8.30
CA VAL A 80 -13.14 12.94 7.69
C VAL A 80 -12.65 12.22 6.44
N THR A 81 -12.48 12.94 5.33
CA THR A 81 -11.91 12.38 4.10
C THR A 81 -10.39 12.31 4.23
N CYS A 82 -9.83 11.11 4.13
CA CYS A 82 -8.38 10.88 4.21
C CYS A 82 -7.77 10.47 2.87
N LEU A 83 -8.56 10.06 1.89
CA LEU A 83 -8.10 9.86 0.52
C LEU A 83 -9.22 10.27 -0.43
N GLN A 84 -8.91 11.05 -1.47
CA GLN A 84 -9.91 11.60 -2.37
C GLN A 84 -9.62 11.22 -3.81
N ASN A 85 -10.61 10.65 -4.49
CA ASN A 85 -10.56 10.27 -5.91
C ASN A 85 -9.27 9.54 -6.33
N TYR A 86 -8.79 8.62 -5.50
CA TYR A 86 -7.63 7.80 -5.82
C TYR A 86 -7.92 6.96 -7.07
N CYS A 87 -7.08 7.09 -8.09
CA CYS A 87 -7.25 6.44 -9.38
C CYS A 87 -6.81 4.98 -9.28
N LEU A 88 -7.74 4.06 -9.52
CA LEU A 88 -7.51 2.62 -9.59
C LEU A 88 -7.48 2.10 -11.03
N MET A 89 -8.14 2.81 -11.96
CA MET A 89 -8.10 2.51 -13.39
C MET A 89 -7.61 3.76 -14.13
N PRO A 90 -6.46 3.72 -14.82
CA PRO A 90 -5.94 4.86 -15.58
C PRO A 90 -6.94 5.37 -16.61
N ASN A 91 -7.64 4.45 -17.27
CA ASN A 91 -8.78 4.73 -18.13
C ASN A 91 -10.00 3.94 -17.64
N PRO A 92 -11.06 4.61 -17.15
CA PRO A 92 -12.26 3.97 -16.66
C PRO A 92 -13.00 3.10 -17.68
N HIS A 93 -12.74 3.26 -18.99
CA HIS A 93 -13.42 2.52 -20.06
C HIS A 93 -12.67 1.27 -20.52
N THR A 94 -11.50 0.98 -19.95
CA THR A 94 -10.66 -0.18 -20.30
C THR A 94 -10.48 -1.11 -19.11
N GLU A 95 -9.96 -2.31 -19.31
CA GLU A 95 -9.78 -3.30 -18.24
C GLU A 95 -8.52 -3.07 -17.38
N GLU A 96 -7.58 -2.23 -17.83
CA GLU A 96 -6.33 -1.96 -17.11
C GLU A 96 -6.59 -1.46 -15.67
N GLY A 97 -5.96 -2.11 -14.68
CA GLY A 97 -6.12 -1.81 -13.26
C GLY A 97 -7.42 -2.33 -12.63
N SER A 98 -8.35 -2.89 -13.41
CA SER A 98 -9.68 -3.28 -12.93
C SER A 98 -9.68 -4.49 -11.97
N GLN A 99 -8.63 -5.32 -12.00
CA GLN A 99 -8.50 -6.55 -11.20
C GLN A 99 -7.18 -6.59 -10.40
N ASP A 100 -6.46 -5.47 -10.34
CA ASP A 100 -5.16 -5.37 -9.66
C ASP A 100 -5.33 -5.30 -8.14
N TYR A 101 -4.28 -5.72 -7.43
CA TYR A 101 -4.17 -5.48 -5.99
C TYR A 101 -3.58 -4.11 -5.73
N PHE A 102 -4.24 -3.36 -4.85
CA PHE A 102 -3.80 -2.06 -4.39
C PHE A 102 -3.41 -2.13 -2.92
N SER A 103 -2.33 -1.43 -2.59
CA SER A 103 -1.95 -1.12 -1.22
C SER A 103 -1.98 0.39 -1.02
N LEU A 104 -2.76 0.84 -0.04
CA LEU A 104 -2.82 2.23 0.39
C LEU A 104 -2.13 2.35 1.74
N SER A 105 -0.99 3.02 1.73
CA SER A 105 -0.20 3.29 2.92
C SER A 105 -0.66 4.55 3.64
N ARG A 106 -0.43 4.60 4.95
CA ARG A 106 -0.64 5.77 5.81
C ARG A 106 -0.08 7.08 5.24
N HIS A 107 1.08 7.06 4.59
CA HIS A 107 1.70 8.27 4.06
C HIS A 107 0.96 8.89 2.86
N GLN A 108 0.06 8.13 2.23
CA GLN A 108 -0.81 8.64 1.14
C GLN A 108 -2.07 9.32 1.69
N MET A 109 -2.31 9.27 3.00
CA MET A 109 -3.52 9.80 3.63
C MET A 109 -3.39 11.30 3.91
N LEU A 110 -4.46 12.05 3.65
CA LEU A 110 -4.58 13.50 3.83
C LEU A 110 -4.80 13.91 5.29
N CYS A 111 -5.05 12.98 6.20
CA CYS A 111 -5.23 13.24 7.63
C CYS A 111 -4.78 12.06 8.50
N ASP A 112 -4.63 12.29 9.81
CA ASP A 112 -4.26 11.21 10.73
C ASP A 112 -5.32 10.11 10.75
N VAL A 113 -4.86 8.89 10.55
CA VAL A 113 -5.64 7.65 10.56
C VAL A 113 -5.37 6.84 11.84
N ASP A 114 -5.17 7.55 12.95
CA ASP A 114 -5.11 6.96 14.30
C ASP A 114 -6.50 6.78 14.89
N ARG A 115 -6.65 5.75 15.73
CA ARG A 115 -7.88 5.44 16.46
C ARG A 115 -9.12 5.40 15.56
N VAL A 116 -8.97 4.86 14.35
CA VAL A 116 -10.06 4.67 13.39
C VAL A 116 -11.04 3.65 13.96
N ALA A 117 -12.29 4.05 14.10
CA ALA A 117 -13.39 3.20 14.58
C ALA A 117 -14.22 2.63 13.43
N ALA A 118 -14.35 3.39 12.34
CA ALA A 118 -15.05 2.98 11.12
C ALA A 118 -14.44 3.66 9.89
N MET A 119 -14.61 3.02 8.75
CA MET A 119 -14.19 3.52 7.45
C MET A 119 -15.38 3.51 6.49
N ARG A 120 -15.36 4.42 5.53
CA ARG A 120 -16.35 4.50 4.44
C ARG A 120 -15.61 4.61 3.12
N LEU A 121 -15.82 3.62 2.28
CA LEU A 121 -15.29 3.54 0.93
C LEU A 121 -16.35 4.04 -0.03
N ILE A 122 -16.02 5.09 -0.79
CA ILE A 122 -16.89 5.64 -1.83
C ILE A 122 -16.23 5.28 -3.16
N LEU A 123 -16.79 4.27 -3.80
CA LEU A 123 -16.36 3.71 -5.06
C LEU A 123 -17.06 4.45 -6.19
N ARG A 124 -16.34 4.84 -7.24
CA ARG A 124 -16.92 5.49 -8.41
C ARG A 124 -16.48 4.79 -9.68
N GLN A 125 -17.43 4.59 -10.57
CA GLN A 125 -17.21 4.06 -11.91
C GLN A 125 -18.01 4.90 -12.92
N PRO A 126 -17.35 5.85 -13.61
CA PRO A 126 -18.02 6.71 -14.58
C PRO A 126 -18.34 6.01 -15.91
N SER A 127 -17.69 4.89 -16.23
CA SER A 127 -17.95 4.16 -17.46
C SER A 127 -19.29 3.42 -17.38
N PRO A 128 -20.16 3.56 -18.39
CA PRO A 128 -21.45 2.86 -18.43
C PRO A 128 -21.31 1.37 -18.77
N VAL A 129 -20.11 0.93 -19.15
CA VAL A 129 -19.79 -0.45 -19.55
C VAL A 129 -19.77 -1.39 -18.33
N TRP A 130 -19.26 -0.90 -17.19
CA TRP A 130 -19.08 -1.71 -16.00
C TRP A 130 -20.30 -1.62 -15.09
N LEU A 131 -21.23 -2.57 -15.25
CA LEU A 131 -22.48 -2.62 -14.49
C LEU A 131 -22.29 -3.06 -13.04
N HIS A 132 -21.25 -3.85 -12.79
CA HIS A 132 -20.86 -4.33 -11.49
C HIS A 132 -19.43 -3.91 -11.20
N PHE A 133 -19.26 -3.13 -10.14
CA PHE A 133 -17.96 -2.77 -9.62
C PHE A 133 -17.99 -2.82 -8.10
N THR A 134 -16.86 -3.13 -7.50
CA THR A 134 -16.67 -3.16 -6.05
C THR A 134 -15.16 -3.17 -5.75
N ILE A 135 -14.81 -3.44 -4.50
CA ILE A 135 -13.52 -3.98 -4.12
C ILE A 135 -13.71 -5.35 -3.46
N GLU A 136 -12.70 -6.20 -3.55
CA GLU A 136 -12.67 -7.55 -2.98
C GLU A 136 -11.46 -7.70 -2.05
N GLU A 137 -11.45 -8.75 -1.25
CA GLU A 137 -10.29 -9.15 -0.43
C GLU A 137 -9.70 -8.02 0.45
N LEU A 138 -10.59 -7.16 0.99
CA LEU A 138 -10.18 -6.04 1.85
C LEU A 138 -9.49 -6.53 3.13
N GLN A 139 -8.29 -6.03 3.37
CA GLN A 139 -7.47 -6.29 4.54
C GLN A 139 -6.98 -4.97 5.14
N LEU A 140 -7.08 -4.85 6.46
CA LEU A 140 -6.64 -3.68 7.22
C LEU A 140 -5.45 -4.07 8.09
N PHE A 141 -4.32 -3.40 7.90
CA PHE A 141 -3.13 -3.63 8.70
C PHE A 141 -2.91 -2.48 9.67
N PRO A 142 -2.88 -2.74 10.99
CA PRO A 142 -2.58 -1.73 11.97
C PRO A 142 -1.08 -1.43 11.94
N GLY A 143 -0.72 -0.22 12.36
CA GLY A 143 0.65 0.10 12.72
C GLY A 143 1.09 -0.87 13.80
N GLY A 144 2.20 -1.58 13.56
CA GLY A 144 2.83 -2.35 14.62
C GLY A 144 2.93 -1.44 15.84
N GLN A 145 2.60 -1.97 17.03
CA GLN A 145 2.83 -1.23 18.27
C GLN A 145 4.21 -0.58 18.13
N LYS A 146 4.29 0.72 18.47
CA LYS A 146 5.59 1.27 18.83
C LYS A 146 6.12 0.29 19.87
N SER A 147 7.02 -0.61 19.47
CA SER A 147 7.99 -1.11 20.42
C SER A 147 8.47 0.14 21.12
N PRO A 148 8.47 0.20 22.47
CA PRO A 148 9.02 1.35 23.18
C PRO A 148 10.32 1.62 22.46
N GLN A 149 10.42 2.79 21.81
CA GLN A 149 11.41 3.03 20.77
C GLN A 149 12.68 2.38 21.29
N LYS A 150 13.15 1.31 20.61
CA LYS A 150 14.58 1.07 20.65
C LYS A 150 15.07 2.28 19.86
N GLY A 151 15.16 3.41 20.57
CA GLY A 151 15.71 4.63 20.03
C GLY A 151 16.98 4.18 19.36
N PHE A 152 17.28 4.80 18.22
CA PHE A 152 18.64 4.74 17.70
C PHE A 152 19.57 4.79 18.92
N PRO A 153 20.32 3.70 19.20
CA PRO A 153 21.11 3.64 20.41
C PRO A 153 21.92 4.94 20.44
N ALA A 154 21.94 5.64 21.57
CA ALA A 154 22.29 7.06 21.61
C ALA A 154 23.61 7.43 20.90
N TRP A 155 24.51 6.45 20.71
CA TRP A 155 25.71 6.56 19.87
C TRP A 155 25.48 6.92 18.39
N LEU A 156 24.31 6.61 17.82
CA LEU A 156 23.95 6.94 16.43
C LEU A 156 23.26 8.30 16.29
N SER A 157 22.65 8.80 17.36
CA SER A 157 21.77 9.98 17.27
C SER A 157 22.55 11.29 17.24
N HIS A 158 23.79 11.31 17.74
CA HIS A 158 24.70 12.43 17.63
C HIS A 158 26.15 11.93 17.72
N PRO A 159 27.09 12.37 16.84
CA PRO A 159 28.50 12.30 17.20
C PRO A 159 28.67 13.24 18.39
N SER A 160 28.91 12.69 19.58
CA SER A 160 29.31 13.51 20.72
C SER A 160 30.60 14.25 20.35
N PRO A 161 30.77 15.53 20.71
CA PRO A 161 32.06 16.18 20.62
C PRO A 161 32.99 15.51 21.64
N GLN A 162 33.73 14.52 21.16
CA GLN A 162 35.11 14.27 21.53
C GLN A 162 35.42 14.33 23.04
N GLU A 163 35.05 13.30 23.80
CA GLU A 163 35.91 12.91 24.92
C GLU A 163 37.16 12.30 24.29
N ARG A 164 38.26 13.06 24.25
CA ARG A 164 39.59 12.54 23.93
C ARG A 164 40.08 11.76 25.15
N PRO A 165 40.16 10.42 25.13
CA PRO A 165 41.14 9.75 25.95
C PRO A 165 42.51 10.12 25.38
N THR A 166 43.24 10.94 26.12
CA THR A 166 44.69 11.04 25.99
C THR A 166 45.27 9.62 26.06
N ASN A 167 46.10 9.28 25.07
CA ASN A 167 46.86 8.03 24.91
C ASN A 167 46.15 6.92 24.12
N LEU A 168 46.30 6.97 22.78
CA LEU A 168 46.68 5.87 21.89
C LEU A 168 46.71 6.41 20.45
N ARG A 169 47.77 7.15 20.13
CA ARG A 169 48.14 7.45 18.75
C ARG A 169 48.88 6.24 18.21
N ASP A 170 48.16 5.37 17.49
CA ASP A 170 48.63 4.68 16.29
C ASP A 170 47.62 3.59 15.91
N GLY A 171 47.03 3.71 14.71
CA GLY A 171 46.35 2.58 14.09
C GLY A 171 44.88 2.74 13.70
N LEU A 172 44.28 3.94 13.74
CA LEU A 172 42.95 4.12 13.14
C LEU A 172 43.11 4.39 11.64
N PRO A 173 42.50 3.58 10.75
CA PRO A 173 42.61 3.79 9.30
C PRO A 173 41.98 5.12 8.92
N ASP A 174 42.65 5.82 8.01
CA ASP A 174 42.22 7.10 7.48
C ASP A 174 40.81 7.00 6.87
N ALA A 175 39.86 7.76 7.43
CA ALA A 175 38.46 7.73 7.03
C ALA A 175 38.28 8.16 5.57
N ASP A 176 39.13 9.06 5.07
CA ASP A 176 39.12 9.50 3.68
C ASP A 176 39.62 8.38 2.75
N LYS A 177 40.62 7.63 3.19
CA LYS A 177 41.08 6.43 2.45
C LYS A 177 40.01 5.34 2.41
N VAL A 178 39.40 5.02 3.55
CA VAL A 178 38.36 3.98 3.62
C VAL A 178 37.13 4.37 2.79
N SER A 179 36.71 5.64 2.84
CA SER A 179 35.58 6.12 2.04
C SER A 179 35.90 6.12 0.54
N SER A 180 37.12 6.51 0.15
CA SER A 180 37.57 6.45 -1.25
C SER A 180 37.58 5.01 -1.79
N GLU A 181 38.05 4.03 -1.03
CA GLU A 181 38.05 2.63 -1.45
C GLU A 181 36.62 2.07 -1.60
N LEU A 182 35.72 2.41 -0.69
CA LEU A 182 34.30 2.05 -0.79
C LEU A 182 33.64 2.70 -2.01
N GLN A 183 33.92 3.99 -2.25
CA GLN A 183 33.40 4.70 -3.41
C GLN A 183 33.92 4.09 -4.72
N GLN A 184 35.20 3.75 -4.81
CA GLN A 184 35.76 3.06 -5.98
C GLN A 184 35.08 1.71 -6.23
N MET A 185 34.86 0.93 -5.18
CA MET A 185 34.17 -0.37 -5.30
C MET A 185 32.71 -0.21 -5.75
N TRP A 186 32.01 0.82 -5.27
CA TRP A 186 30.67 1.16 -5.74
C TRP A 186 30.66 1.54 -7.22
N VAL A 187 31.62 2.35 -7.65
CA VAL A 187 31.77 2.73 -9.07
C VAL A 187 32.00 1.50 -9.96
N LEU A 188 32.87 0.57 -9.55
CA LEU A 188 33.12 -0.66 -10.30
C LEU A 188 31.89 -1.55 -10.40
N THR A 189 31.08 -1.63 -9.32
CA THR A 189 29.83 -2.41 -9.31
C THR A 189 28.81 -1.82 -10.28
N GLU A 190 28.65 -0.50 -10.26
CA GLU A 190 27.79 0.20 -11.22
C GLU A 190 28.28 0.02 -12.66
N MET A 191 29.60 0.09 -12.89
CA MET A 191 30.18 -0.15 -14.22
C MET A 191 29.97 -1.58 -14.72
N LEU A 192 30.06 -2.59 -13.85
CA LEU A 192 29.77 -3.98 -14.20
C LEU A 192 28.27 -4.18 -14.48
N GLN A 193 27.41 -3.54 -13.70
CA GLN A 193 25.96 -3.59 -13.89
C GLN A 193 25.54 -2.91 -15.21
N ALA A 194 26.14 -1.76 -15.53
CA ALA A 194 25.89 -1.03 -16.77
C ALA A 194 26.44 -1.75 -18.02
N ASN A 195 27.49 -2.57 -17.85
CA ASN A 195 28.10 -3.34 -18.94
C ASN A 195 27.68 -4.82 -18.97
N GLN A 196 26.63 -5.23 -18.26
CA GLN A 196 26.08 -6.59 -18.38
C GLN A 196 25.64 -6.83 -19.84
N PRO A 197 26.28 -7.74 -20.61
CA PRO A 197 25.66 -8.23 -21.83
C PRO A 197 24.43 -9.07 -21.44
N ALA A 198 23.32 -8.92 -22.16
CA ALA A 198 22.07 -9.64 -21.94
C ALA A 198 22.14 -11.16 -22.24
N ALA A 199 23.29 -11.79 -22.03
CA ALA A 199 23.47 -13.23 -22.15
C ALA A 199 23.46 -13.85 -20.75
N ARG A 200 22.34 -14.49 -20.42
CA ARG A 200 22.23 -15.37 -19.25
C ARG A 200 23.29 -16.46 -19.36
N ILE A 201 24.32 -16.40 -18.52
CA ILE A 201 25.13 -17.58 -18.20
C ILE A 201 24.15 -18.65 -17.67
N GLY A 202 23.99 -19.73 -18.42
CA GLY A 202 23.17 -20.88 -18.02
C GLY A 202 22.00 -21.26 -18.92
N ARG A 203 22.06 -21.05 -20.24
CA ARG A 203 21.19 -21.80 -21.17
C ARG A 203 22.05 -22.50 -22.22
N PHE A 204 22.21 -23.81 -22.04
CA PHE A 204 22.60 -24.69 -23.13
C PHE A 204 21.46 -24.68 -24.15
N ASP A 205 21.74 -24.16 -25.34
CA ASP A 205 20.88 -24.30 -26.51
C ASP A 205 21.02 -25.76 -26.98
N VAL A 206 20.05 -26.61 -26.63
CA VAL A 206 19.98 -27.96 -27.18
C VAL A 206 19.30 -27.82 -28.54
N ASN A 207 20.11 -27.85 -29.59
CA ASN A 207 19.68 -27.83 -30.99
C ASN A 207 18.47 -28.74 -31.21
N GLY A 208 17.44 -28.16 -31.83
CA GLY A 208 16.22 -28.85 -32.17
C GLY A 208 16.45 -30.09 -33.03
N SER A 209 16.03 -31.23 -32.51
CA SER A 209 15.53 -32.36 -33.29
C SER A 209 14.90 -33.37 -32.35
N TYR A 210 13.58 -33.31 -32.18
CA TYR A 210 12.78 -34.54 -32.02
C TYR A 210 11.45 -34.34 -32.74
N ASP A 211 11.23 -35.20 -33.73
CA ASP A 211 10.08 -35.29 -34.62
C ASP A 211 8.75 -35.32 -33.86
N LEU A 212 7.80 -34.49 -34.32
CA LEU A 212 6.38 -34.67 -34.07
C LEU A 212 5.89 -35.84 -34.93
N ASN A 213 5.91 -37.06 -34.40
CA ASN A 213 5.12 -38.14 -34.98
C ASN A 213 3.65 -37.94 -34.59
N LEU A 214 2.92 -37.21 -35.44
CA LEU A 214 1.48 -37.35 -35.59
C LEU A 214 1.21 -38.80 -36.04
N LEU A 215 0.75 -39.64 -35.11
CA LEU A 215 0.03 -40.84 -35.48
C LEU A 215 -1.45 -40.57 -35.25
N SER A 216 -2.11 -40.16 -36.33
CA SER A 216 -3.54 -40.31 -36.54
C SER A 216 -3.83 -41.58 -37.34
N TYR A 217 -5.01 -42.17 -37.08
CA TYR A 217 -5.67 -43.36 -37.65
C TYR A 217 -5.34 -44.68 -36.93
N THR A 218 -6.31 -45.48 -36.48
CA THR A 218 -7.76 -45.63 -36.78
C THR A 218 -8.56 -45.90 -35.52
#